data_AF-A0A1I0PFD1-F1
#
_entry.id   AF-A0A1I0PFD1-F1
#
_cell.length_a   1.000
_cell.length_b   1.000
_cell.length_c   1.000
_cell.angle_alpha   90.00
_cell.angle_beta   90.00
_cell.angle_gamma   90.00
#
_symmetry.space_group_name_H-M   'P 1'
#
loop_
_entity.id
_entity.type
_entity.pdbx_description
1 polymer ?
#
loop_
_entity_poly.entity_id
_entity_poly.type
_entity_poly.pdbx_seq_one_letter_code
_entity_poly.pdbx_strand_id
1 'polypeptide(L)'
;MAERITVTPEELRTSSSNFTTKSGQIREILSYLRTEVNNLEASWKGAAQSQFFVMYSEMESTLNQFPDVLDGISGQLTTVADTLEETDEALKTALQG
;
A
#
# COMPACT_ATOMS: atom_id res chain seq x y z
N MET A 1 17.87 -8.07 -25.11
CA MET A 1 16.70 -8.97 -25.18
C MET A 1 15.74 -8.45 -24.14
N ALA A 2 14.64 -7.79 -24.55
CA ALA A 2 13.63 -7.36 -23.58
C ALA A 2 13.00 -8.63 -23.01
N GLU A 3 13.13 -8.87 -21.71
CA GLU A 3 12.38 -9.91 -21.03
C GLU A 3 10.90 -9.64 -21.32
N ARG A 4 10.26 -10.58 -22.01
CA ARG A 4 8.87 -10.46 -22.43
C ARG A 4 8.03 -10.41 -21.15
N ILE A 5 7.61 -9.20 -20.75
CA ILE A 5 6.66 -9.03 -19.66
C ILE A 5 5.43 -9.87 -20.04
N THR A 6 5.21 -10.97 -19.32
CA THR A 6 4.08 -11.87 -19.55
C THR A 6 2.78 -11.35 -18.94
N VAL A 7 2.87 -10.24 -18.19
CA VAL A 7 1.75 -9.61 -17.49
C VAL A 7 1.14 -8.55 -18.39
N THR A 8 -0.18 -8.58 -18.54
CA THR A 8 -0.95 -7.60 -19.30
C THR A 8 -1.16 -6.29 -18.52
N PRO A 9 -1.41 -5.15 -19.19
CA PRO A 9 -1.79 -3.91 -18.52
C PRO A 9 -2.97 -4.09 -17.54
N GLU A 10 -3.95 -4.91 -17.91
CA GLU A 10 -5.13 -5.18 -17.08
C GLU A 10 -4.79 -5.96 -15.79
N GLU A 11 -3.89 -6.94 -15.86
CA GLU A 11 -3.39 -7.66 -14.68
C GLU A 11 -2.62 -6.73 -13.74
N LEU A 12 -1.83 -5.79 -14.29
CA LEU A 12 -1.14 -4.78 -13.49
C LEU A 12 -2.12 -3.81 -12.80
N ARG A 13 -3.17 -3.37 -13.50
CA ARG A 13 -4.23 -2.53 -12.91
C ARG A 13 -5.02 -3.26 -11.83
N THR A 14 -5.32 -4.53 -12.04
CA THR A 14 -5.95 -5.38 -11.03
C THR A 14 -5.06 -5.49 -9.79
N SER A 15 -3.76 -5.74 -9.98
CA SER A 15 -2.79 -5.78 -8.89
C SER A 15 -2.71 -4.44 -8.15
N SER A 16 -2.59 -3.33 -8.88
CA SER A 16 -2.60 -1.96 -8.34
C SER A 16 -3.81 -1.70 -7.44
N SER A 17 -5.02 -2.03 -7.91
CA SER A 17 -6.26 -1.90 -7.15
C SER A 17 -6.25 -2.75 -5.86
N ASN A 18 -5.71 -3.97 -5.93
CA ASN A 18 -5.55 -4.82 -4.75
C ASN A 18 -4.60 -4.21 -3.72
N PHE A 19 -3.48 -3.62 -4.14
CA PHE A 19 -2.54 -2.92 -3.25
C PHE A 19 -3.20 -1.73 -2.55
N THR A 20 -3.92 -0.88 -3.29
CA THR A 20 -4.69 0.24 -2.72
C THR A 20 -5.75 -0.25 -1.72
N THR A 21 -6.46 -1.33 -2.05
CA THR A 21 -7.46 -1.93 -1.15
C THR A 21 -6.82 -2.41 0.15
N LYS A 22 -5.68 -3.11 0.07
CA LYS A 22 -4.98 -3.61 1.25
C LYS A 22 -4.40 -2.48 2.09
N SER A 23 -3.90 -1.42 1.45
CA SER A 23 -3.49 -0.18 2.12
C SER A 23 -4.61 0.42 2.97
N GLY A 24 -5.81 0.55 2.41
CA GLY A 24 -7.00 1.00 3.14
C GLY A 24 -7.34 0.12 4.35
N GLN A 25 -7.34 -1.20 4.16
CA GLN A 25 -7.59 -2.16 5.25
C GLN A 25 -6.57 -2.04 6.39
N ILE A 26 -5.31 -1.80 6.07
CA ILE A 26 -4.27 -1.60 7.10
C ILE A 26 -4.52 -0.29 7.85
N ARG A 27 -4.89 0.80 7.17
CA ARG A 27 -5.24 2.06 7.85
C ARG A 27 -6.38 1.89 8.84
N GLU A 28 -7.41 1.11 8.48
CA GLU A 28 -8.52 0.77 9.37
C GLU A 28 -8.05 -0.01 10.60
N ILE A 29 -7.20 -1.02 10.41
CA ILE A 29 -6.62 -1.82 11.51
C ILE A 29 -5.80 -0.93 12.45
N LEU A 30 -4.94 -0.06 11.91
CA LEU A 30 -4.11 0.83 12.72
C LEU A 30 -4.97 1.83 13.51
N SER A 31 -6.01 2.39 12.90
CA SER A 31 -6.96 3.27 13.58
C SER A 31 -7.70 2.56 14.72
N TYR A 32 -8.12 1.31 14.50
CA TYR A 32 -8.75 0.50 15.53
C TYR A 32 -7.79 0.25 16.70
N LEU A 33 -6.57 -0.20 16.42
CA LEU A 33 -5.57 -0.47 17.45
C LEU A 33 -5.24 0.79 18.27
N ARG A 34 -5.13 1.95 17.62
CA ARG A 34 -4.89 3.22 18.30
C ARG A 34 -6.01 3.57 19.28
N THR A 35 -7.26 3.31 18.88
CA THR A 35 -8.43 3.51 19.74
C THR A 35 -8.38 2.61 20.96
N GLU A 36 -8.06 1.33 20.77
CA GLU A 36 -7.92 0.36 21.87
C GLU A 36 -6.81 0.76 22.84
N VAL A 37 -5.65 1.19 22.33
CA VAL A 37 -4.55 1.67 23.17
C VAL A 37 -4.97 2.89 24.00
N ASN A 38 -5.65 3.87 23.41
CA ASN A 38 -6.17 5.03 24.14
C ASN A 38 -7.20 4.63 25.22
N ASN A 39 -8.07 3.65 24.94
CA ASN A 39 -9.04 3.14 25.92
C ASN A 39 -8.34 2.47 27.11
N LEU A 40 -7.26 1.74 26.86
CA LEU A 40 -6.44 1.14 27.91
C LEU A 40 -5.73 2.21 28.76
N GLU A 41 -5.28 3.32 28.16
CA GLU A 41 -4.63 4.42 28.88
C GLU A 41 -5.53 5.03 29.96
N ALA A 42 -6.82 5.16 29.65
CA ALA A 42 -7.81 5.72 30.56
C ALA A 42 -8.08 4.83 31.79
N SER A 43 -7.89 3.52 31.67
CA SER A 43 -8.30 2.53 32.67
C SER A 43 -7.14 1.83 33.39
N TRP A 44 -5.95 1.75 32.78
CA TRP A 44 -4.79 1.08 33.33
C TRP A 44 -3.84 2.08 34.00
N LYS A 45 -3.71 2.03 35.33
CA LYS A 45 -2.73 2.84 36.09
C LYS A 45 -1.59 1.97 36.61
N GLY A 46 -0.33 2.35 36.34
CA GLY A 46 0.84 1.71 36.96
C GLY A 46 2.16 1.89 36.20
N ALA A 47 3.29 1.54 36.79
CA ALA A 47 4.61 1.74 36.18
C ALA A 47 4.82 0.99 34.85
N ALA A 48 4.16 -0.16 34.67
CA ALA A 48 4.20 -0.94 33.42
C ALA A 48 3.44 -0.27 32.25
N GLN A 49 2.52 0.66 32.57
CA GLN A 49 1.75 1.43 31.59
C GLN A 49 2.70 2.22 30.69
N SER A 50 3.56 3.06 31.27
CA SER A 50 4.42 3.98 30.51
C SER A 50 5.31 3.26 29.51
N GLN A 51 5.86 2.10 29.86
CA GLN A 51 6.71 1.31 28.96
C GLN A 51 5.93 0.76 27.76
N PHE A 52 4.69 0.30 27.99
CA PHE A 52 3.81 -0.20 26.94
C PHE A 52 3.47 0.91 25.93
N PHE A 53 3.09 2.11 26.39
CA PHE A 53 2.74 3.22 25.50
C PHE A 53 3.93 3.73 24.68
N VAL A 54 5.14 3.76 25.28
CA VAL A 54 6.37 4.09 24.54
C VAL A 54 6.61 3.08 23.42
N MET A 55 6.59 1.78 23.74
CA MET A 55 6.77 0.71 22.75
C MET A 55 5.71 0.78 21.64
N TYR A 56 4.45 1.02 22.00
CA TYR A 56 3.38 1.15 21.01
C TYR A 56 3.59 2.37 20.11
N SER A 57 3.95 3.53 20.65
CA SER A 57 4.18 4.75 19.87
C SER A 57 5.35 4.59 18.87
N GLU A 58 6.42 3.91 19.29
CA GLU A 58 7.55 3.58 18.40
C GLU A 58 7.12 2.66 17.25
N MET A 59 6.34 1.63 17.55
CA MET A 59 5.79 0.71 16.55
C MET A 59 4.79 1.43 15.62
N GLU A 60 3.88 2.23 16.17
CA GLU A 60 2.86 2.98 15.45
C GLU A 60 3.50 3.90 14.40
N SER A 61 4.57 4.59 14.75
CA SER A 61 5.30 5.45 13.80
C SER A 61 5.79 4.67 12.57
N THR A 62 6.23 3.43 12.75
CA THR A 62 6.71 2.58 11.65
C THR A 62 5.53 2.03 10.85
N LEU A 63 4.50 1.53 11.54
CA LEU A 63 3.34 0.93 10.92
C LEU A 63 2.53 1.93 10.10
N ASN A 64 2.45 3.19 10.53
CA ASN A 64 1.76 4.26 9.80
C ASN A 64 2.36 4.56 8.43
N GLN A 65 3.63 4.23 8.19
CA GLN A 65 4.28 4.41 6.88
C GLN A 65 3.95 3.29 5.90
N PHE A 66 3.54 2.12 6.40
CA PHE A 66 3.36 0.94 5.57
C PHE A 66 2.23 1.07 4.54
N PRO A 67 1.04 1.63 4.86
CA PRO A 67 0.03 1.94 3.86
C PRO A 67 0.54 2.81 2.71
N ASP A 68 1.37 3.82 3.01
CA ASP A 68 1.90 4.74 2.00
C ASP A 68 2.88 4.02 1.06
N VAL A 69 3.64 3.04 1.57
CA VAL A 69 4.46 2.16 0.73
C VAL A 69 3.60 1.34 -0.23
N LEU A 70 2.48 0.79 0.24
CA LEU A 70 1.56 0.03 -0.61
C LEU A 70 0.90 0.91 -1.67
N ASP A 71 0.54 2.15 -1.34
CA ASP A 71 0.02 3.12 -2.31
C ASP A 71 1.09 3.51 -3.34
N GLY A 72 2.36 3.63 -2.92
CA GLY A 72 3.49 3.83 -3.82
C GLY A 72 3.66 2.68 -4.82
N ILE A 73 3.56 1.43 -4.35
CA ILE A 73 3.61 0.24 -5.23
C ILE A 73 2.42 0.25 -6.20
N SER A 74 1.22 0.56 -5.72
CA SER A 74 0.03 0.71 -6.56
C SER A 74 0.25 1.72 -7.69
N GLY A 75 0.78 2.91 -7.37
CA GLY A 75 1.09 3.94 -8.37
C GLY A 75 2.14 3.49 -9.40
N GLN A 76 3.17 2.75 -8.98
CA GLN A 76 4.16 2.18 -9.88
C GLN A 76 3.54 1.16 -10.83
N LEU A 77 2.69 0.26 -10.32
CA LEU A 77 1.99 -0.75 -11.14
C LEU A 77 1.09 -0.09 -12.20
N THR A 78 0.37 0.97 -11.82
CA THR A 78 -0.44 1.76 -12.77
C THR A 78 0.44 2.39 -13.85
N THR A 79 1.56 3.02 -13.47
CA THR A 79 2.50 3.65 -14.42
C THR A 79 3.05 2.64 -15.43
N VAL A 80 3.41 1.44 -14.98
CA VAL A 80 3.88 0.37 -15.87
C VAL A 80 2.77 -0.11 -16.80
N ALA A 81 1.53 -0.24 -16.31
CA ALA A 81 0.38 -0.61 -17.13
C ALA A 81 0.14 0.41 -18.26
N ASP A 82 0.16 1.70 -17.93
CA ASP A 82 -0.04 2.79 -18.90
C ASP A 82 1.07 2.80 -19.95
N THR A 83 2.33 2.63 -19.54
CA THR A 83 3.48 2.56 -20.45
C THR A 83 3.38 1.39 -21.44
N LEU A 84 2.92 0.22 -20.97
CA LEU A 84 2.74 -0.96 -21.81
C LEU A 84 1.63 -0.75 -22.83
N GLU A 85 0.49 -0.20 -22.41
CA GLU A 85 -0.64 0.09 -23.30
C GLU A 85 -0.28 1.11 -24.37
N GLU A 86 0.38 2.21 -24.01
CA GLU A 86 0.87 3.22 -24.97
C GLU A 86 1.85 2.61 -26.00
N THR A 87 2.75 1.74 -25.53
CA THR A 87 3.72 1.07 -26.40
C THR A 87 3.02 0.13 -27.39
N ASP A 88 2.05 -0.65 -26.93
CA ASP A 88 1.27 -1.57 -27.77
C ASP A 88 0.41 -0.83 -28.80
N GLU A 89 -0.22 0.29 -28.42
CA GLU A 89 -0.97 1.15 -29.33
C GLU A 89 -0.06 1.75 -30.41
N ALA A 90 1.10 2.29 -30.02
CA ALA A 90 2.07 2.86 -30.96
C ALA A 90 2.57 1.83 -31.99
N LEU A 91 2.86 0.60 -31.53
CA LEU A 91 3.24 -0.52 -32.40
C LEU A 91 2.12 -0.89 -33.38
N LYS A 92 0.87 -0.93 -32.91
CA LYS A 92 -0.30 -1.23 -33.75
C LYS A 92 -0.48 -0.17 -34.84
N THR A 93 -0.35 1.12 -34.51
CA THR A 93 -0.41 2.21 -35.49
C THR A 93 0.72 2.11 -36.52
N ALA A 94 1.95 1.83 -36.09
CA ALA A 94 3.11 1.72 -36.98
C ALA A 94 3.02 0.54 -37.97
N LEU A 95 2.33 -0.54 -37.61
CA LEU A 95 2.11 -1.70 -38.48
C LEU A 95 0.92 -1.55 -39.44
N GLN A 96 0.04 -0.58 -39.19
CA GLN A 96 -1.13 -0.29 -40.03
C GLN A 96 -0.88 0.79 -41.09
N GLY A 97 0.21 1.56 -40.97
CA GLY A 97 0.68 2.53 -41.96
C GLY A 97 1.73 1.94 -42.89
#